data_AF-A0A853AS80-F1
#
_entry.id   AF-A0A853AS80-F1
#
_cell.length_a   1.000
_cell.length_b   1.000
_cell.length_c   1.000
_cell.angle_alpha   90.00
_cell.angle_beta   90.00
_cell.angle_gamma   90.00
#
_symmetry.space_group_name_H-M   'P 1'
#
loop_
_entity.id
_entity.type
_entity.pdbx_description
1 polymer ?
#
loop_
_entity_poly.entity_id
_entity_poly.type
_entity_poly.pdbx_seq_one_letter_code
_entity_poly.pdbx_strand_id
1 'polypeptide(L)'
;MRASGPVPGLEATRDGTDQASPHSVEPATNRPRDLVLDIHEEFIARLGEVVAGRRPGESPLAALRRACFEDLARRDAMLGFAGPDFVRLVTGSPTLRARLREIHEEREAALAAALAEEFDEFTAGLVAAHVVAVHRTLFREVQRRTLAGQDADEIAAALEPRAVQAFDALQRLLEER
;
A
#
# COMPACT_ATOMS: atom_id res chain seq x y z
N MET A 1 63.33 -43.15 27.24
CA MET A 1 64.53 -42.44 27.76
C MET A 1 65.25 -41.79 26.59
N ARG A 2 65.23 -40.44 26.49
CA ARG A 2 66.08 -39.54 25.65
C ARG A 2 66.13 -39.80 24.11
N ALA A 3 66.32 -38.81 23.22
CA ALA A 3 66.17 -37.34 23.28
C ALA A 3 66.32 -36.73 21.86
N SER A 4 66.04 -35.42 21.74
CA SER A 4 66.58 -34.45 20.76
C SER A 4 66.01 -34.35 19.33
N GLY A 5 65.53 -33.14 19.00
CA GLY A 5 65.49 -32.59 17.62
C GLY A 5 66.81 -31.89 17.24
N PRO A 6 66.84 -31.09 16.14
CA PRO A 6 66.50 -29.66 16.26
C PRO A 6 65.75 -29.02 15.05
N VAL A 7 65.38 -27.73 15.20
CA VAL A 7 64.79 -26.78 14.19
C VAL A 7 65.90 -25.77 13.76
N PRO A 8 65.88 -25.04 12.60
CA PRO A 8 64.80 -24.21 11.97
C PRO A 8 64.60 -24.51 10.45
N GLY A 9 63.84 -23.77 9.61
CA GLY A 9 62.85 -22.69 9.82
C GLY A 9 63.13 -21.34 9.09
N LEU A 10 62.51 -21.07 7.92
CA LEU A 10 62.43 -19.74 7.25
C LEU A 10 61.21 -19.62 6.31
N GLU A 11 60.54 -18.45 6.37
CA GLU A 11 59.74 -17.68 5.36
C GLU A 11 59.02 -18.35 4.15
N ALA A 12 58.01 -17.73 3.51
CA ALA A 12 56.98 -16.76 3.91
C ALA A 12 56.03 -16.58 2.71
N THR A 13 54.73 -16.84 2.88
CA THR A 13 53.70 -16.31 1.98
C THR A 13 52.53 -15.80 2.81
N ARG A 14 52.51 -14.48 3.01
CA ARG A 14 51.28 -13.76 3.34
C ARG A 14 50.49 -13.52 2.06
N ASP A 15 49.20 -13.28 2.30
CA ASP A 15 48.24 -12.55 1.47
C ASP A 15 47.33 -13.40 0.55
N GLY A 16 46.08 -12.94 0.44
CA GLY A 16 44.95 -13.76 0.00
C GLY A 16 43.79 -13.72 1.00
N THR A 17 43.37 -12.51 1.35
CA THR A 17 42.16 -12.16 2.13
C THR A 17 40.97 -13.11 1.93
N ASP A 18 40.63 -13.87 2.97
CA ASP A 18 39.30 -14.48 3.08
C ASP A 18 38.28 -13.35 3.27
N GLN A 19 37.52 -13.05 2.22
CA GLN A 19 36.61 -11.92 2.20
C GLN A 19 35.41 -12.20 3.10
N ALA A 20 35.22 -11.34 4.10
CA ALA A 20 34.07 -11.36 4.99
C ALA A 20 32.78 -11.48 4.17
N SER A 21 32.03 -12.57 4.38
CA SER A 21 30.74 -12.79 3.72
C SER A 21 29.75 -11.69 4.10
N PRO A 22 29.35 -10.79 3.18
CA PRO A 22 28.30 -9.83 3.45
C PRO A 22 26.98 -10.44 2.98
N HIS A 23 26.04 -10.55 3.92
CA HIS A 23 24.58 -10.75 3.78
C HIS A 23 24.05 -11.76 4.81
N SER A 24 24.42 -11.55 6.07
CA SER A 24 23.44 -11.71 7.15
C SER A 24 22.31 -10.70 6.88
N VAL A 25 21.31 -11.11 6.11
CA VAL A 25 20.03 -10.42 6.06
C VAL A 25 19.43 -10.59 7.44
N GLU A 26 19.56 -9.57 8.30
CA GLU A 26 18.78 -9.53 9.54
C GLU A 26 17.31 -9.72 9.14
N PRO A 27 16.55 -10.60 9.82
CA PRO A 27 15.15 -10.78 9.50
C PRO A 27 14.47 -9.43 9.71
N ALA A 28 13.91 -8.87 8.63
CA ALA A 28 13.19 -7.60 8.65
C ALA A 28 12.29 -7.59 9.88
N THR A 29 12.55 -6.68 10.81
CA THR A 29 11.92 -6.76 12.13
C THR A 29 10.43 -6.64 11.91
N ASN A 30 9.67 -7.69 12.25
CA ASN A 30 8.22 -7.78 12.07
C ASN A 30 7.50 -6.86 13.07
N ARG A 31 7.85 -5.58 13.07
CA ARG A 31 7.15 -4.51 13.75
C ARG A 31 6.07 -4.04 12.80
N PRO A 32 4.82 -3.89 13.28
CA PRO A 32 3.76 -3.52 12.37
C PRO A 32 3.82 -2.07 11.84
N ARG A 33 4.69 -1.23 12.41
CA ARG A 33 5.09 0.05 11.80
C ARG A 33 5.78 -0.17 10.45
N ASP A 34 6.64 -1.18 10.38
CA ASP A 34 7.48 -1.42 9.22
C ASP A 34 6.61 -2.09 8.12
N LEU A 35 5.67 -2.98 8.46
CA LEU A 35 4.59 -3.41 7.55
C LEU A 35 3.75 -2.26 6.96
N VAL A 36 3.46 -1.21 7.74
CA VAL A 36 2.77 -0.01 7.23
C VAL A 36 3.68 0.80 6.30
N LEU A 37 5.00 0.76 6.49
CA LEU A 37 5.99 1.47 5.66
C LEU A 37 6.47 0.65 4.45
N ASP A 38 6.37 -0.67 4.46
CA ASP A 38 6.76 -1.50 3.31
C ASP A 38 5.71 -1.43 2.18
N ILE A 39 4.43 -1.19 2.54
CA ILE A 39 3.32 -1.08 1.57
C ILE A 39 2.90 0.37 1.26
N HIS A 40 3.40 1.39 1.96
CA HIS A 40 2.86 2.74 1.80
C HIS A 40 3.13 3.35 0.42
N GLU A 41 4.31 3.13 -0.16
CA GLU A 41 4.66 3.67 -1.48
C GLU A 41 3.72 3.09 -2.56
N GLU A 42 3.50 1.77 -2.55
CA GLU A 42 2.52 1.11 -3.42
C GLU A 42 1.10 1.66 -3.16
N PHE A 43 0.67 1.74 -1.89
CA PHE A 43 -0.66 2.24 -1.53
C PHE A 43 -0.91 3.68 -2.01
N ILE A 44 0.11 4.54 -1.96
CA ILE A 44 0.11 5.93 -2.44
C ILE A 44 0.06 5.97 -3.98
N ALA A 45 0.94 5.22 -4.65
CA ALA A 45 1.05 5.21 -6.11
C ALA A 45 -0.15 4.56 -6.81
N ARG A 46 -0.77 3.54 -6.20
CA ARG A 46 -1.74 2.62 -6.82
C ARG A 46 -2.85 3.29 -7.63
N LEU A 47 -3.41 4.42 -7.18
CA LEU A 47 -4.48 5.09 -7.92
C LEU A 47 -3.95 5.83 -9.16
N GLY A 48 -2.76 6.45 -9.06
CA GLY A 48 -2.07 7.04 -10.21
C GLY A 48 -1.68 5.98 -11.23
N GLU A 49 -1.21 4.81 -10.79
CA GLU A 49 -0.93 3.66 -11.66
C GLU A 49 -2.17 3.14 -12.38
N VAL A 50 -3.33 3.08 -11.70
CA VAL A 50 -4.61 2.70 -12.33
C VAL A 50 -5.01 3.70 -13.41
N VAL A 51 -4.78 5.00 -13.21
CA VAL A 51 -5.01 6.02 -14.23
C VAL A 51 -4.01 5.86 -15.38
N ALA A 52 -2.71 5.75 -15.10
CA ALA A 52 -1.67 5.61 -16.13
C ALA A 52 -1.82 4.32 -16.96
N GLY A 53 -2.24 3.22 -16.32
CA GLY A 53 -2.49 1.91 -16.94
C GLY A 53 -3.93 1.71 -17.46
N ARG A 54 -4.72 2.78 -17.59
CA ARG A 54 -6.09 2.71 -18.15
C ARG A 54 -6.08 2.20 -19.60
N ARG A 55 -7.16 1.54 -20.02
CA ARG A 55 -7.28 1.04 -21.40
C ARG A 55 -7.38 2.24 -22.37
N PRO A 56 -6.94 2.13 -23.63
CA PRO A 56 -7.12 3.19 -24.62
C PRO A 56 -8.60 3.58 -24.75
N GLY A 57 -8.92 4.86 -24.50
CA GLY A 57 -10.29 5.39 -24.50
C GLY A 57 -11.11 5.12 -23.23
N GLU A 58 -10.56 4.46 -22.20
CA GLU A 58 -11.16 4.37 -20.86
C GLU A 58 -10.90 5.68 -20.11
N SER A 59 -11.94 6.31 -19.55
CA SER A 59 -11.75 7.52 -18.75
C SER A 59 -11.05 7.20 -17.43
N PRO A 60 -10.32 8.15 -16.80
CA PRO A 60 -9.68 7.93 -15.51
C PRO A 60 -10.66 7.42 -14.43
N LEU A 61 -11.87 8.00 -14.36
CA LEU A 61 -12.88 7.56 -13.39
C LEU A 61 -13.41 6.15 -13.68
N ALA A 62 -13.55 5.74 -14.95
CA ALA A 62 -13.94 4.38 -15.31
C ALA A 62 -12.87 3.35 -14.90
N ALA A 63 -11.59 3.66 -15.13
CA ALA A 63 -10.46 2.82 -14.70
C ALA A 63 -10.40 2.68 -13.17
N LEU A 64 -10.54 3.80 -12.44
CA LEU A 64 -10.59 3.84 -10.96
C LEU A 64 -11.78 3.07 -10.39
N ARG A 65 -12.96 3.23 -10.98
CA ARG A 65 -14.16 2.44 -10.63
C ARG A 65 -13.88 0.95 -10.81
N ARG A 66 -13.40 0.56 -11.99
CA ARG A 66 -13.09 -0.84 -12.33
C ARG A 66 -12.09 -1.44 -11.33
N ALA A 67 -10.98 -0.75 -11.06
CA ALA A 67 -9.98 -1.21 -10.09
C ALA A 67 -10.56 -1.38 -8.68
N CYS A 68 -11.42 -0.47 -8.22
CA CYS A 68 -12.07 -0.61 -6.91
C CYS A 68 -12.98 -1.84 -6.83
N PHE A 69 -13.70 -2.19 -7.90
CA PHE A 69 -14.49 -3.44 -7.94
C PHE A 69 -13.61 -4.70 -8.06
N GLU A 70 -12.50 -4.64 -8.80
CA GLU A 70 -11.49 -5.72 -8.84
C GLU A 70 -10.90 -5.95 -7.43
N ASP A 71 -10.56 -4.88 -6.71
CA ASP A 71 -10.03 -4.93 -5.35
C ASP A 71 -11.07 -5.43 -4.33
N LEU A 72 -12.35 -5.04 -4.45
CA LEU A 72 -13.45 -5.60 -3.65
C LEU A 72 -13.61 -7.11 -3.92
N ALA A 73 -13.58 -7.52 -5.19
CA ALA A 73 -13.71 -8.91 -5.58
C ALA A 73 -12.54 -9.78 -5.08
N ARG A 74 -11.32 -9.22 -4.98
CA ARG A 74 -10.16 -9.92 -4.38
C ARG A 74 -10.11 -9.85 -2.85
N ARG A 75 -10.93 -9.02 -2.20
CA ARG A 75 -10.82 -8.66 -0.78
C ARG A 75 -9.42 -8.12 -0.49
N ASP A 76 -9.04 -7.10 -1.24
CA ASP A 76 -7.67 -6.60 -1.32
C ASP A 76 -7.26 -5.77 -0.09
N ALA A 77 -6.01 -5.93 0.36
CA ALA A 77 -5.46 -5.14 1.46
C ALA A 77 -5.47 -3.62 1.16
N MET A 78 -5.41 -3.22 -0.11
CA MET A 78 -5.56 -1.83 -0.57
C MET A 78 -6.95 -1.22 -0.28
N LEU A 79 -7.97 -2.05 -0.01
CA LEU A 79 -9.28 -1.64 0.51
C LEU A 79 -9.47 -1.89 2.01
N GLY A 80 -8.44 -2.36 2.71
CA GLY A 80 -8.43 -2.53 4.17
C GLY A 80 -8.65 -3.96 4.65
N PHE A 81 -8.73 -4.93 3.75
CA PHE A 81 -8.87 -6.37 4.07
C PHE A 81 -7.56 -7.01 4.60
N ALA A 82 -6.81 -6.28 5.43
CA ALA A 82 -5.52 -6.68 6.00
C ALA A 82 -5.63 -7.62 7.22
N GLY A 83 -6.82 -8.15 7.52
CA GLY A 83 -7.08 -9.06 8.63
C GLY A 83 -7.20 -8.38 10.01
N PRO A 84 -7.83 -9.06 10.99
CA PRO A 84 -8.26 -8.44 12.24
C PRO A 84 -7.12 -7.98 13.16
N ASP A 85 -5.94 -8.62 13.12
CA ASP A 85 -4.79 -8.20 13.92
C ASP A 85 -4.20 -6.86 13.46
N PHE A 86 -4.01 -6.69 12.15
CA PHE A 86 -3.57 -5.43 11.58
C PHE A 86 -4.58 -4.30 11.86
N VAL A 87 -5.87 -4.58 11.70
CA VAL A 87 -6.92 -3.59 11.99
C VAL A 87 -6.93 -3.19 13.47
N ARG A 88 -6.84 -4.14 14.41
CA ARG A 88 -6.74 -3.85 15.85
C ARG A 88 -5.54 -2.97 16.19
N LEU A 89 -4.38 -3.32 15.64
CA LEU A 89 -3.14 -2.56 15.79
C LEU A 89 -3.29 -1.11 15.32
N VAL A 90 -3.73 -0.91 14.06
CA VAL A 90 -3.83 0.43 13.48
C VAL A 90 -4.85 1.25 14.25
N THR A 91 -6.05 0.71 14.48
CA THR A 91 -7.13 1.43 15.18
C THR A 91 -6.81 1.71 16.66
N GLY A 92 -6.06 0.83 17.33
CA GLY A 92 -5.60 0.97 18.71
C GLY A 92 -4.44 1.95 18.92
N SER A 93 -3.76 2.40 17.86
CA SER A 93 -2.61 3.31 17.94
C SER A 93 -2.94 4.70 17.38
N PRO A 94 -2.96 5.76 18.22
CA PRO A 94 -3.15 7.14 17.74
C PRO A 94 -2.11 7.57 16.70
N THR A 95 -0.86 7.10 16.83
CA THR A 95 0.24 7.38 15.90
C THR A 95 0.03 6.70 14.55
N LEU A 96 -0.33 5.42 14.52
CA LEU A 96 -0.62 4.73 13.25
C LEU A 96 -1.87 5.30 12.57
N ARG A 97 -2.88 5.69 13.35
CA ARG A 97 -4.05 6.44 12.84
C ARG A 97 -3.69 7.80 12.27
N ALA A 98 -2.66 8.48 12.80
CA ALA A 98 -2.16 9.73 12.23
C ALA A 98 -1.47 9.47 10.90
N ARG A 99 -0.50 8.54 10.88
CA ARG A 99 0.23 8.18 9.66
C ARG A 99 -0.69 7.67 8.54
N LEU A 100 -1.74 6.91 8.85
CA LEU A 100 -2.72 6.48 7.85
C LEU A 100 -3.53 7.65 7.24
N ARG A 101 -3.74 8.76 7.96
CA ARG A 101 -4.37 9.96 7.36
C ARG A 101 -3.41 10.66 6.42
N GLU A 102 -2.16 10.84 6.85
CA GLU A 102 -1.08 11.42 6.02
C GLU A 102 -0.89 10.59 4.72
N ILE A 103 -0.86 9.25 4.82
CA ILE A 103 -0.79 8.34 3.65
C ILE A 103 -1.99 8.52 2.70
N HIS A 104 -3.20 8.79 3.22
CA HIS A 104 -4.34 9.10 2.36
C HIS A 104 -4.20 10.49 1.68
N GLU A 105 -3.61 11.47 2.35
CA GLU A 105 -3.33 12.81 1.80
C GLU A 105 -2.21 12.74 0.73
N GLU A 106 -1.17 11.95 0.97
CA GLU A 106 -0.10 11.64 0.01
C GLU A 106 -0.65 10.92 -1.24
N ARG A 107 -1.55 9.94 -1.05
CA ARG A 107 -2.27 9.24 -2.14
C ARG A 107 -3.17 10.16 -2.96
N GLU A 108 -3.76 11.18 -2.32
CA GLU A 108 -4.59 12.20 -2.98
C GLU A 108 -3.74 13.10 -3.89
N ALA A 109 -2.60 13.58 -3.40
CA ALA A 109 -1.64 14.35 -4.19
C ALA A 109 -1.07 13.53 -5.37
N ALA A 110 -0.72 12.26 -5.16
CA ALA A 110 -0.23 11.36 -6.20
C ALA A 110 -1.28 11.13 -7.31
N LEU A 111 -2.55 10.94 -6.94
CA LEU A 111 -3.65 10.82 -7.91
C LEU A 111 -3.90 12.14 -8.66
N ALA A 112 -3.87 13.30 -7.98
CA ALA A 112 -4.04 14.59 -8.62
C ALA A 112 -2.95 14.84 -9.70
N ALA A 113 -1.69 14.48 -9.40
CA ALA A 113 -0.59 14.55 -10.36
C ALA A 113 -0.82 13.64 -11.59
N ALA A 114 -1.31 12.42 -11.39
CA ALA A 114 -1.63 11.49 -12.48
C ALA A 114 -2.86 11.91 -13.32
N LEU A 115 -3.67 12.84 -12.83
CA LEU A 115 -4.84 13.40 -13.51
C LEU A 115 -4.55 14.71 -14.27
N ALA A 116 -3.37 15.30 -14.10
CA ALA A 116 -3.01 16.59 -14.67
C ALA A 116 -2.84 16.61 -16.20
N GLU A 117 -2.78 15.44 -16.85
CA GLU A 117 -2.82 15.33 -18.32
C GLU A 117 -4.24 15.43 -18.89
N GLU A 118 -5.27 15.17 -18.08
CA GLU A 118 -6.68 15.08 -18.48
C GLU A 118 -7.50 16.29 -18.03
N PHE A 119 -7.06 16.97 -16.96
CA PHE A 119 -7.79 18.05 -16.30
C PHE A 119 -6.88 19.20 -15.90
N ASP A 120 -7.44 20.41 -15.74
CA ASP A 120 -6.74 21.52 -15.09
C ASP A 120 -6.43 21.20 -13.61
N GLU A 121 -5.47 21.93 -13.01
CA GLU A 121 -4.99 21.70 -11.65
C GLU A 121 -6.11 21.63 -10.59
N PHE A 122 -7.12 22.52 -10.68
CA PHE A 122 -8.22 22.55 -9.72
C PHE A 122 -9.15 21.35 -9.93
N THR A 123 -9.52 21.04 -11.17
CA THR A 123 -10.37 19.89 -11.48
C THR A 123 -9.68 18.56 -11.16
N ALA A 124 -8.39 18.42 -11.46
CA ALA A 124 -7.58 17.24 -11.11
C ALA A 124 -7.55 17.01 -9.59
N GLY A 125 -7.26 18.06 -8.81
CA GLY A 125 -7.29 18.00 -7.34
C GLY A 125 -8.68 17.67 -6.79
N LEU A 126 -9.74 18.28 -7.34
CA LEU A 126 -11.11 18.03 -6.92
C LEU A 126 -11.54 16.57 -7.18
N VAL A 127 -11.21 16.02 -8.34
CA VAL A 127 -11.48 14.61 -8.70
C VAL A 127 -10.70 13.68 -7.76
N ALA A 128 -9.40 13.94 -7.54
CA ALA A 128 -8.56 13.12 -6.67
C ALA A 128 -9.10 13.07 -5.23
N ALA A 129 -9.45 14.22 -4.65
CA ALA A 129 -10.03 14.32 -3.32
C ALA A 129 -11.34 13.54 -3.17
N HIS A 130 -12.20 13.60 -4.19
CA HIS A 130 -13.44 12.84 -4.22
C HIS A 130 -13.20 11.32 -4.29
N VAL A 131 -12.31 10.85 -5.17
CA VAL A 131 -11.97 9.43 -5.31
C VAL A 131 -11.32 8.90 -4.02
N VAL A 132 -10.36 9.63 -3.44
CA VAL A 132 -9.73 9.25 -2.18
C VAL A 132 -10.72 9.27 -1.02
N ALA A 133 -11.69 10.19 -0.99
CA ALA A 133 -12.77 10.18 0.00
C ALA A 133 -13.63 8.90 -0.10
N VAL A 134 -13.91 8.39 -1.30
CA VAL A 134 -14.60 7.10 -1.50
C VAL A 134 -13.76 5.95 -0.95
N HIS A 135 -12.51 5.79 -1.41
CA HIS A 135 -11.63 4.71 -0.94
C HIS A 135 -11.43 4.76 0.59
N ARG A 136 -11.18 5.94 1.17
CA ARG A 136 -11.02 6.14 2.62
C ARG A 136 -12.28 5.81 3.42
N THR A 137 -13.46 6.01 2.84
CA THR A 137 -14.75 5.65 3.47
C THR A 137 -14.97 4.15 3.45
N LEU A 138 -14.73 3.49 2.30
CA LEU A 138 -14.80 2.02 2.17
C LEU A 138 -13.78 1.36 3.13
N PHE A 139 -12.53 1.82 3.14
CA PHE A 139 -11.44 1.31 3.99
C PHE A 139 -11.75 1.40 5.49
N ARG A 140 -12.45 2.46 5.94
CA ARG A 140 -12.92 2.58 7.34
C ARG A 140 -14.05 1.62 7.65
N GLU A 141 -14.96 1.39 6.71
CA GLU A 141 -16.10 0.48 6.89
C GLU A 141 -15.65 -0.99 6.87
N VAL A 142 -14.64 -1.37 6.06
CA VAL A 142 -13.95 -2.68 6.16
C VAL A 142 -13.43 -2.87 7.57
N GLN A 143 -12.55 -1.97 8.05
CA GLN A 143 -11.98 -2.05 9.39
C GLN A 143 -13.04 -2.17 10.49
N ARG A 144 -14.11 -1.36 10.43
CA ARG A 144 -15.19 -1.38 11.42
C ARG A 144 -15.88 -2.74 11.47
N ARG A 145 -16.12 -3.37 10.31
CA ARG A 145 -16.78 -4.69 10.22
C ARG A 145 -15.85 -5.84 10.58
N THR A 146 -14.58 -5.77 10.21
CA THR A 146 -13.55 -6.73 10.63
C THR A 146 -13.42 -6.75 12.16
N LEU A 147 -13.48 -5.59 12.83
CA LEU A 147 -13.50 -5.52 14.30
C LEU A 147 -14.82 -6.00 14.92
N ALA A 148 -15.92 -5.98 14.17
CA ALA A 148 -17.20 -6.59 14.58
C ALA A 148 -17.24 -8.12 14.37
N GLY A 149 -16.17 -8.73 13.85
CA GLY A 149 -16.07 -10.17 13.64
C GLY A 149 -16.73 -10.69 12.36
N GLN A 150 -17.12 -9.80 11.43
CA GLN A 150 -17.61 -10.22 10.12
C GLN A 150 -16.47 -10.77 9.26
N ASP A 151 -16.75 -11.78 8.44
CA ASP A 151 -15.79 -12.30 7.47
C ASP A 151 -15.65 -11.40 6.23
N ALA A 152 -14.63 -11.67 5.42
CA ALA A 152 -14.30 -10.82 4.28
C ALA A 152 -15.35 -10.85 3.15
N ASP A 153 -16.13 -11.93 3.03
CA ASP A 153 -17.16 -12.07 2.00
C ASP A 153 -18.43 -11.30 2.39
N GLU A 154 -18.85 -11.41 3.66
CA GLU A 154 -19.92 -10.57 4.22
C GLU A 154 -19.60 -9.07 4.07
N ILE A 155 -18.34 -8.69 4.32
CA ILE A 155 -17.88 -7.30 4.20
C ILE A 155 -17.91 -6.85 2.75
N ALA A 156 -17.35 -7.63 1.81
CA ALA A 156 -17.33 -7.30 0.40
C ALA A 156 -18.76 -7.13 -0.17
N ALA A 157 -19.65 -8.09 0.10
CA ALA A 157 -21.05 -8.03 -0.33
C ALA A 157 -21.81 -6.83 0.26
N ALA A 158 -21.50 -6.42 1.49
CA ALA A 158 -22.06 -5.22 2.09
C ALA A 158 -21.51 -3.92 1.49
N LEU A 159 -20.27 -3.93 0.96
CA LEU A 159 -19.61 -2.74 0.43
C LEU A 159 -19.85 -2.50 -1.06
N GLU A 160 -20.04 -3.56 -1.86
CA GLU A 160 -20.31 -3.45 -3.30
C GLU A 160 -21.42 -2.44 -3.64
N PRO A 161 -22.65 -2.50 -3.08
CA PRO A 161 -23.69 -1.51 -3.39
C PRO A 161 -23.35 -0.09 -2.92
N ARG A 162 -22.50 0.06 -1.89
CA ARG A 162 -22.02 1.37 -1.41
C ARG A 162 -20.97 1.95 -2.37
N ALA A 163 -20.10 1.12 -2.93
CA ALA A 163 -19.14 1.51 -3.95
C ALA A 163 -19.86 1.93 -5.25
N VAL A 164 -20.90 1.21 -5.67
CA VAL A 164 -21.78 1.61 -6.79
C VAL A 164 -22.33 3.02 -6.55
N GLN A 165 -23.03 3.23 -5.43
CA GLN A 165 -23.61 4.54 -5.08
C GLN A 165 -22.59 5.68 -5.05
N ALA A 166 -21.39 5.40 -4.53
CA ALA A 166 -20.32 6.38 -4.43
C ALA A 166 -19.78 6.79 -5.81
N PHE A 167 -19.40 5.83 -6.65
CA PHE A 167 -18.90 6.12 -8.01
C PHE A 167 -20.00 6.68 -8.93
N ASP A 168 -21.27 6.30 -8.75
CA ASP A 168 -22.41 6.90 -9.46
C ASP A 168 -22.66 8.36 -9.06
N ALA A 169 -22.26 8.77 -7.84
CA ALA A 169 -22.28 10.17 -7.42
C ALA A 169 -21.10 10.96 -8.01
N LEU A 170 -19.91 10.36 -8.09
CA LEU A 170 -18.74 10.98 -8.73
C LEU A 170 -18.96 11.21 -10.23
N GLN A 171 -19.54 10.22 -10.92
CA GLN A 171 -19.84 10.29 -12.35
C GLN A 171 -20.74 11.50 -12.66
N ARG A 172 -21.85 11.66 -11.93
CA ARG A 172 -22.77 12.81 -12.10
C ARG A 172 -22.10 14.15 -11.84
N LEU A 173 -21.25 14.24 -10.81
CA LEU A 173 -20.50 15.47 -10.51
C LEU A 173 -19.55 15.91 -11.63
N LEU A 174 -19.11 14.98 -12.49
CA LEU A 174 -18.29 15.28 -13.67
C LEU A 174 -19.12 15.50 -14.95
N GLU A 175 -20.30 14.88 -15.06
CA GLU A 175 -21.23 15.06 -16.18
C GLU A 175 -22.02 16.39 -16.09
N GLU A 176 -22.16 16.96 -14.90
CA GLU A 176 -22.83 18.25 -14.63
C GLU A 176 -21.91 19.49 -14.85
N ARG A 177 -20.79 19.35 -15.59
CA ARG A 177 -19.74 20.38 -15.76
C ARG A 177 -19.59 20.93 -17.17
#